data_AF-A0A924G2X5-F1
#
_entry.id   AF-A0A924G2X5-F1
#
_cell.length_a   1.000
_cell.length_b   1.000
_cell.length_c   1.000
_cell.angle_alpha   90.00
_cell.angle_beta   90.00
_cell.angle_gamma   90.00
#
_symmetry.space_group_name_H-M   'P 1'
#
loop_
_entity.id
_entity.type
_entity.pdbx_description
1 polymer ?
#
loop_
_entity_poly.entity_id
_entity_poly.type
_entity_poly.pdbx_seq_one_letter_code
_entity_poly.pdbx_strand_id
1 'polypeptide(L)' 'MVKKTAYQLGFDFCGIAKAVVLDEDAKRLETWLNKNMHGSMAYMENYFDLRINPQKLVPGAKSVVTLM' A
#
# COMPACT_ATOMS: atom_id res chain seq x y z
N MET A 1 19.77 -5.01 -9.05
CA MET A 1 19.66 -3.87 -9.98
C MET A 1 18.80 -2.75 -9.39
N VAL A 2 17.50 -2.97 -9.12
CA VAL A 2 16.55 -1.93 -8.63
C VAL A 2 17.08 -1.13 -7.43
N LYS A 3 17.50 -1.78 -6.34
CA LYS A 3 18.03 -1.08 -5.14
C LYS A 3 19.25 -0.20 -5.44
N LYS A 4 20.14 -0.67 -6.33
CA LYS A 4 21.33 0.09 -6.73
C LYS A 4 20.93 1.34 -7.51
N THR A 5 19.98 1.21 -8.44
CA THR A 5 19.44 2.35 -9.18
C THR A 5 18.76 3.34 -8.26
N ALA A 6 17.96 2.88 -7.29
CA ALA A 6 17.34 3.76 -6.30
C ALA A 6 18.38 4.58 -5.52
N TYR A 7 19.42 3.93 -5.01
CA TYR A 7 20.51 4.63 -4.31
C TYR A 7 21.24 5.64 -5.20
N GLN A 8 21.51 5.28 -6.46
CA GLN A 8 22.13 6.18 -7.44
C GLN A 8 21.26 7.40 -7.78
N LEU A 9 19.94 7.26 -7.68
CA LEU A 9 18.98 8.35 -7.87
C LEU A 9 18.78 9.21 -6.61
N GLY A 10 19.47 8.90 -5.52
CA GLY A 10 19.43 9.69 -4.28
C GLY A 10 18.38 9.24 -3.26
N PHE A 11 17.77 8.06 -3.42
CA PHE A 11 16.93 7.48 -2.37
C PHE A 11 17.80 6.86 -1.27
N ASP A 12 17.49 7.20 -0.02
CA ASP A 12 18.16 6.68 1.16
C ASP A 12 17.75 5.23 1.45
N PHE A 13 16.55 4.82 1.02
CA PHE A 13 16.04 3.46 1.20
C PHE A 13 15.31 2.90 -0.03
N CYS A 14 15.44 1.58 -0.24
CA CYS A 14 14.66 0.84 -1.23
C CYS A 14 14.23 -0.54 -0.69
N GLY A 15 12.94 -0.66 -0.38
CA GLY A 15 12.27 -1.89 0.02
C GLY A 15 11.55 -2.55 -1.14
N ILE A 16 11.52 -3.89 -1.16
CA ILE A 16 10.74 -4.66 -2.14
C ILE A 16 9.94 -5.70 -1.36
N ALA A 17 8.62 -5.64 -1.48
CA ALA A 17 7.69 -6.57 -0.85
C ALA A 17 6.91 -7.35 -1.91
N LYS A 18 6.40 -8.54 -1.57
CA LYS A 18 5.53 -9.31 -2.46
C LYS A 18 4.18 -8.62 -2.54
N ALA A 19 3.60 -8.54 -3.74
CA ALA A 19 2.24 -8.04 -3.92
C ALA A 19 1.27 -9.14 -3.47
N VAL A 20 0.73 -9.02 -2.27
CA VAL A 20 -0.24 -9.93 -1.65
C VAL A 20 -1.35 -9.13 -0.97
N VAL A 21 -2.44 -9.80 -0.62
CA VAL A 21 -3.49 -9.23 0.21
C VAL A 21 -2.93 -8.93 1.60
N LEU A 22 -3.27 -7.76 2.15
CA LEU A 22 -2.83 -7.28 3.46
C LEU A 22 -3.93 -7.50 4.51
N ASP A 23 -4.16 -8.75 4.92
CA ASP A 23 -5.30 -9.12 5.78
C ASP A 23 -5.30 -8.45 7.16
N GLU A 24 -4.13 -8.29 7.79
CA GLU A 24 -4.03 -7.62 9.10
C GLU A 24 -4.31 -6.12 8.97
N ASP A 25 -3.76 -5.48 7.94
CA ASP A 25 -3.99 -4.06 7.67
C ASP A 25 -5.42 -3.78 7.24
N ALA A 26 -6.07 -4.72 6.52
CA ALA A 26 -7.48 -4.66 6.19
C ALA A 26 -8.35 -4.57 7.45
N LYS A 27 -8.14 -5.45 8.44
CA LYS A 27 -8.88 -5.42 9.71
C LYS A 27 -8.66 -4.12 10.48
N ARG A 28 -7.43 -3.61 10.48
CA ARG A 28 -7.10 -2.32 11.13
C ARG A 28 -7.78 -1.16 10.42
N LEU A 29 -7.76 -1.13 9.10
CA LEU A 29 -8.42 -0.11 8.28
C LEU A 29 -9.93 -0.13 8.49
N GLU A 30 -10.55 -1.31 8.45
CA GLU A 30 -11.98 -1.49 8.72
C GLU A 30 -12.36 -0.96 10.12
N THR A 31 -11.59 -1.34 11.14
CA THR A 31 -11.80 -0.84 12.51
C THR A 31 -11.66 0.68 12.58
N TRP A 32 -10.70 1.25 11.84
CA TRP A 32 -10.43 2.68 11.83
C TRP A 32 -11.53 3.48 11.11
N LEU A 33 -12.02 2.96 9.97
CA LEU A 33 -13.14 3.52 9.23
C LEU A 33 -14.44 3.47 10.06
N ASN A 34 -14.75 2.33 10.67
CA ASN A 34 -15.95 2.16 11.51
C ASN A 34 -15.96 3.07 12.75
N LYS A 35 -14.79 3.53 13.20
CA LYS A 35 -14.64 4.51 14.28
C LYS A 35 -14.71 5.97 13.80
N ASN A 36 -15.04 6.22 12.54
CA ASN A 36 -15.05 7.56 11.91
C ASN A 36 -13.74 8.33 12.09
N MET A 37 -12.61 7.62 12.19
CA MET A 37 -11.31 8.26 12.45
C MET A 37 -10.71 8.95 11.20
N HIS A 38 -11.41 8.91 10.06
CA HIS A 38 -11.07 9.65 8.84
C HIS A 38 -11.53 11.12 8.85
N GLY A 39 -12.24 11.57 9.89
CA GLY A 39 -12.76 12.94 9.95
C GLY A 39 -13.60 13.28 8.71
N SER A 40 -13.29 14.37 8.02
CA SER A 40 -14.01 14.79 6.80
C SER A 40 -13.65 14.01 5.53
N MET A 41 -12.70 13.05 5.59
CA MET A 41 -12.22 12.31 4.42
C MET A 41 -13.11 11.11 4.09
N ALA A 42 -14.41 11.34 3.81
CA ALA A 42 -15.37 10.26 3.49
C ALA A 42 -14.94 9.40 2.29
N TYR A 43 -14.12 9.94 1.37
CA TYR A 43 -13.55 9.15 0.26
C TYR A 43 -12.63 8.01 0.71
N MET A 44 -12.19 7.99 1.98
CA MET A 44 -11.37 6.92 2.54
C MET A 44 -12.12 5.60 2.65
N GLU A 45 -13.45 5.64 2.73
CA GLU A 45 -14.32 4.46 2.70
C GLU A 45 -14.41 3.85 1.29
N ASN A 46 -14.13 4.63 0.25
CA ASN A 46 -14.19 4.16 -1.13
C ASN A 46 -13.04 3.19 -1.45
N TYR A 47 -13.34 2.23 -2.33
CA TYR A 47 -12.38 1.31 -2.94
C TYR A 47 -11.51 0.55 -1.94
N PHE A 48 -12.10 0.12 -0.81
CA PHE A 48 -11.40 -0.63 0.25
C PHE A 48 -10.54 -1.77 -0.30
N ASP A 49 -11.10 -2.58 -1.19
CA ASP A 49 -10.43 -3.70 -1.85
C ASP A 49 -9.14 -3.32 -2.58
N LEU A 50 -9.08 -2.13 -3.18
CA LEU A 50 -7.90 -1.64 -3.89
C LEU A 50 -6.79 -1.19 -2.93
N ARG A 51 -7.16 -0.80 -1.69
CA ARG A 51 -6.22 -0.34 -0.66
C ARG A 51 -5.51 -1.51 0.02
N ILE A 52 -6.16 -2.66 0.11
CA ILE A 52 -5.63 -3.84 0.81
C ILE A 52 -5.02 -4.88 -0.12
N ASN A 53 -5.22 -4.76 -1.44
CA ASN A 53 -4.69 -5.71 -2.41
C ASN A 53 -4.07 -5.01 -3.62
N PRO A 54 -2.72 -4.90 -3.68
CA PRO A 54 -2.01 -4.31 -4.81
C PRO A 54 -2.29 -5.00 -6.15
N GLN A 55 -2.66 -6.29 -6.15
CA GLN A 55 -2.97 -7.04 -7.37
C GLN A 55 -4.31 -6.64 -8.00
N LYS A 56 -5.25 -6.08 -7.19
CA LYS A 56 -6.49 -5.50 -7.71
C LYS A 56 -6.26 -4.10 -8.28
N LEU A 57 -5.34 -3.34 -7.67
CA LEU A 57 -4.98 -2.00 -8.15
C LEU A 57 -4.21 -2.06 -9.48
N VAL A 58 -3.26 -2.98 -9.59
CA VAL A 58 -2.49 -3.22 -10.82
C VAL A 58 -2.54 -4.72 -11.15
N PRO A 59 -3.37 -5.14 -12.12
CA PRO A 59 -3.50 -6.55 -12.50
C PRO A 59 -2.14 -7.15 -12.88
N GLY A 60 -1.83 -8.30 -12.28
CA GLY A 60 -0.55 -9.01 -12.50
C GLY A 60 0.65 -8.47 -11.72
N ALA A 61 0.45 -7.50 -10.81
CA ALA A 61 1.51 -7.05 -9.92
C ALA A 61 2.07 -8.21 -9.08
N LYS A 62 3.41 -8.35 -9.07
CA LYS A 62 4.12 -9.39 -8.31
C LYS A 62 4.84 -8.84 -7.09
N SER A 63 5.19 -7.56 -7.11
CA SER A 63 5.96 -6.89 -6.06
C SER A 63 5.63 -5.40 -5.99
N VAL A 64 5.79 -4.83 -4.80
CA VAL A 64 5.72 -3.39 -4.53
C VAL A 64 7.11 -2.90 -4.16
N VAL A 65 7.54 -1.80 -4.76
CA VAL A 65 8.80 -1.12 -4.42
C VAL A 65 8.47 0.13 -3.60
N THR A 66 9.08 0.26 -2.42
CA THR A 66 8.93 1.41 -1.52
C THR A 66 10.26 2.14 -1.44
N LEU A 67 10.23 3.46 -1.56
CA LEU A 67 11.39 4.33 -1.56
C LEU A 67 11.25 5.37 -0.43
N MET A 68 12.36 5.73 0.19
CA MET A 68 12.48 6.86 1.13
C MET A 68 13.66 7.72 0.69
#